data_AF-A0A5K1E4S4-F1
#
_entry.id   AF-A0A5K1E4S4-F1
#
_cell.length_a   1.000
_cell.length_b   1.000
_cell.length_c   1.000
_cell.angle_alpha   90.00
_cell.angle_beta   90.00
_cell.angle_gamma   90.00
#
_symmetry.space_group_name_H-M   'P 1'
#
loop_
_entity.id
_entity.type
_entity.pdbx_description
1 polymer ?
#
loop_
_entity_poly.entity_id
_entity_poly.type
_entity_poly.pdbx_seq_one_letter_code
_entity_poly.pdbx_strand_id
1 'polypeptide(L)' 'MREICVTGGTGLIATYLIKALLEKGYHVRATVRDP' A
#
# COMPACT_ATOMS: atom_id res chain seq x y z
N MET A 1 7.28 12.96 -6.97
CA MET A 1 6.36 11.80 -7.06
C MET A 1 5.67 11.70 -5.69
N ARG A 2 4.33 11.58 -5.59
CA ARG A 2 3.66 11.53 -4.27
C ARG A 2 3.75 10.12 -3.70
N GLU A 3 4.23 10.01 -2.48
CA GLU A 3 4.22 8.78 -1.69
C GLU A 3 2.83 8.60 -1.05
N ILE A 4 2.27 7.40 -1.15
CA ILE A 4 0.96 7.04 -0.59
C ILE A 4 1.18 6.13 0.62
N CYS A 5 0.65 6.50 1.79
CA CYS A 5 0.61 5.65 2.97
C CYS A 5 -0.67 4.80 2.98
N VAL A 6 -0.54 3.48 3.07
CA VAL A 6 -1.64 2.52 3.20
C VAL A 6 -1.57 1.88 4.59
N THR A 7 -2.60 2.06 5.41
CA THR A 7 -2.65 1.43 6.73
C THR A 7 -3.18 0.00 6.65
N GLY A 8 -2.69 -0.87 7.54
CA GLY A 8 -3.13 -2.27 7.59
C GLY A 8 -2.73 -3.04 6.32
N GLY A 9 -1.49 -2.89 5.87
CA GLY A 9 -0.97 -3.38 4.58
C GLY A 9 -1.15 -4.86 4.30
N THR A 10 -1.40 -5.68 5.32
CA THR A 10 -1.66 -7.12 5.20
C THR A 10 -3.13 -7.47 4.99
N GLY A 11 -4.05 -6.49 5.09
CA GLY A 11 -5.48 -6.70 4.93
C GLY A 11 -5.88 -7.04 3.49
N LEU A 12 -7.01 -7.75 3.34
CA LEU A 12 -7.56 -8.12 2.04
C LEU A 12 -7.68 -6.91 1.10
N ILE A 13 -8.33 -5.84 1.55
CA ILE A 13 -8.53 -4.64 0.73
C ILE A 13 -7.21 -3.89 0.50
N ALA A 14 -6.37 -3.80 1.53
CA ALA A 14 -5.10 -3.08 1.46
C ALA A 14 -4.17 -3.69 0.41
N THR A 15 -4.08 -5.01 0.32
CA THR A 15 -3.21 -5.70 -0.66
C THR A 15 -3.65 -5.43 -2.11
N TYR A 16 -4.96 -5.45 -2.42
CA TYR A 16 -5.45 -5.06 -3.75
C TYR A 16 -5.22 -3.56 -4.04
N LEU A 17 -5.42 -2.70 -3.05
CA LEU A 17 -5.17 -1.26 -3.20
C LEU A 17 -3.69 -0.97 -3.47
N ILE A 18 -2.78 -1.59 -2.71
CA ILE A 18 -1.33 -1.47 -2.91
C ILE A 18 -0.95 -1.88 -4.32
N LYS A 19 -1.43 -3.04 -4.79
CA LYS A 19 -1.18 -3.50 -6.17
C LYS A 19 -1.64 -2.47 -7.21
N ALA A 20 -2.86 -1.97 -7.09
CA ALA A 20 -3.41 -0.99 -8.04
C ALA A 20 -2.66 0.37 -8.00
N LEU A 21 -2.12 0.77 -6.85
CA LEU A 21 -1.31 1.99 -6.73
C LEU A 21 0.08 1.82 -7.35
N LEU A 22 0.70 0.65 -7.15
CA LEU A 22 1.99 0.32 -7.76
C LEU A 22 1.89 0.27 -9.29
N GLU A 23 0.84 -0.35 -9.83
CA GLU A 23 0.57 -0.38 -11.28
C GLU A 23 0.39 1.01 -11.90
N LYS A 24 -0.07 1.99 -11.11
CA LYS A 24 -0.19 3.40 -11.52
C LYS A 24 1.11 4.21 -11.36
N GLY A 25 2.20 3.57 -10.93
CA GLY A 25 3.52 4.20 -10.75
C GLY A 25 3.65 5.02 -9.46
N TYR A 26 2.77 4.82 -8.48
CA TYR A 26 2.93 5.45 -7.17
C TYR A 26 3.99 4.72 -6.33
N HIS A 27 4.68 5.49 -5.49
CA HIS A 27 5.45 4.92 -4.38
C HIS A 27 4.52 4.69 -3.20
N VAL A 28 4.53 3.49 -2.63
CA VAL A 28 3.61 3.08 -1.56
C VAL A 28 4.39 2.68 -0.32
N ARG A 29 4.01 3.24 0.84
CA ARG A 29 4.42 2.75 2.16
C ARG A 29 3.23 2.14 2.85
N ALA A 30 3.41 0.99 3.48
CA ALA A 30 2.35 0.33 4.22
C ALA A 30 2.68 0.22 5.70
N THR A 31 1.67 0.34 6.58
CA THR A 31 1.84 0.02 8.00
C THR A 31 1.44 -1.44 8.26
N VAL A 32 2.26 -2.12 9.05
CA VAL A 32 2.06 -3.50 9.51
C VAL A 32 2.28 -3.52 11.02
N ARG A 33 1.60 -4.43 11.73
CA ARG A 33 1.73 -4.52 13.20
C ARG A 33 3.04 -5.17 13.62
N ASP A 34 3.47 -6.19 12.87
CA ASP A 34 4.71 -6.94 13.05
C ASP A 34 5.29 -7.19 11.63
N PRO A 35 6.44 -6.58 11.27
CA PRO A 35 6.98 -6.58 9.90
C PRO A 35 7.56 -7.90 9.40
#